data_AF-A0A914YKV2-F1
#
_entry.id   AF-A0A914YKV2-F1
#
_cell.length_a   1.000
_cell.length_b   1.000
_cell.length_c   1.000
_cell.angle_alpha   90.00
_cell.angle_beta   90.00
_cell.angle_gamma   90.00
#
_symmetry.space_group_name_H-M   'P 1'
#
loop_
_entity.id
_entity.type
_entity.pdbx_description
1 polymer ?
#
loop_
_entity_poly.entity_id
_entity_poly.type
_entity_poly.pdbx_seq_one_letter_code
_entity_poly.pdbx_strand_id
1 'polypeptide(L)'
;MMYIVSEEDEKWNFTEGDNWICLGIPYKSRNSWLHVLLPTQKFGLAALLKEFNSDLLKKCIMERNVKRIRITLPVFQIENKVDF
;
A
#
# COMPACT_ATOMS: atom_id res chain seq x y z
N MET A 1 5.87 -16.12 12.19
CA MET A 1 5.56 -15.21 11.06
C MET A 1 6.60 -14.10 11.05
N MET A 2 7.36 -13.93 9.97
CA MET A 2 8.40 -12.91 9.88
C MET A 2 7.82 -11.62 9.29
N TYR A 3 8.20 -10.47 9.85
CA TYR A 3 7.74 -9.15 9.41
C TYR A 3 8.94 -8.27 9.06
N ILE A 4 8.75 -7.41 8.06
CA ILE A 4 9.63 -6.27 7.80
C ILE A 4 9.04 -5.08 8.55
N VAL A 5 9.86 -4.43 9.38
CA VAL A 5 9.50 -3.23 10.13
C VAL A 5 10.35 -2.07 9.64
N SER A 6 9.72 -0.93 9.35
CA SER A 6 10.45 0.28 8.96
C SER A 6 11.16 0.92 10.15
N GLU A 7 12.25 1.65 9.88
CA GLU A 7 12.94 2.44 10.90
C GLU A 7 12.09 3.64 11.35
N GLU A 8 12.22 4.06 12.61
CA GLU A 8 11.33 5.08 13.23
C GLU A 8 11.44 6.49 12.60
N ASP A 9 12.57 6.81 11.97
CA ASP A 9 12.82 8.12 11.37
C ASP A 9 12.63 8.16 9.84
N GLU A 10 12.24 7.04 9.23
CA GLU A 10 12.09 6.94 7.79
C GLU A 10 10.80 7.61 7.29
N LYS A 11 10.91 8.33 6.18
CA LYS A 11 9.83 9.08 5.55
C LYS A 11 9.29 8.30 4.35
N TRP A 12 7.99 8.02 4.36
CA TRP A 12 7.34 7.21 3.34
C TRP A 12 6.27 7.99 2.60
N ASN A 13 6.01 7.62 1.35
CA ASN A 13 4.85 8.11 0.61
C ASN A 13 3.61 7.43 1.18
N PHE A 14 2.70 8.24 1.72
CA PHE A 14 1.54 7.78 2.45
C PHE A 14 0.35 8.68 2.16
N THR A 15 -0.72 8.10 1.64
CA THR A 15 -1.98 8.81 1.35
C THR A 15 -3.12 8.11 2.07
N GLU A 16 -4.05 8.86 2.64
CA GLU A 16 -5.22 8.33 3.33
C GLU A 16 -6.50 8.92 2.75
N GLY A 17 -7.53 8.09 2.67
CA GLY A 17 -8.91 8.51 2.41
C GLY A 17 -9.80 8.09 3.57
N ASP A 18 -11.11 8.16 3.36
CA ASP A 18 -12.08 7.94 4.44
C ASP A 18 -12.04 6.51 5.02
N ASN A 19 -11.87 5.50 4.15
CA ASN A 19 -11.92 4.08 4.50
C ASN A 19 -10.68 3.27 4.04
N TRP A 20 -9.63 3.95 3.58
CA TRP A 20 -8.42 3.30 3.07
C TRP A 20 -7.16 4.12 3.34
N ILE A 21 -6.02 3.42 3.33
CA ILE A 21 -4.68 4.01 3.31
C ILE A 21 -3.90 3.40 2.15
N CYS A 22 -3.01 4.20 1.56
CA CYS A 22 -2.07 3.76 0.53
C CYS A 22 -0.66 4.10 0.94
N LEU A 23 0.20 3.08 0.93
CA LEU A 23 1.62 3.19 1.21
C LEU A 23 2.42 2.94 -0.06
N GLY A 24 3.28 3.88 -0.45
CA GLY A 24 4.25 3.72 -1.52
C GLY A 24 5.62 3.32 -0.97
N ILE A 25 6.07 2.11 -1.29
CA ILE A 25 7.37 1.56 -0.92
C ILE A 25 8.28 1.59 -2.16
N PRO A 26 9.31 2.46 -2.21
CA PRO A 26 10.24 2.47 -3.32
C PRO A 26 11.17 1.25 -3.28
N TYR A 27 11.47 0.68 -4.45
CA TYR A 27 12.61 -0.23 -4.58
C TYR A 27 13.93 0.55 -4.66
N LYS A 28 15.07 -0.14 -4.59
CA LYS A 28 16.43 0.45 -4.49
C LYS A 28 16.71 1.59 -5.48
N SER A 29 16.23 1.52 -6.72
CA SER A 29 16.46 2.54 -7.75
C SER A 29 15.48 3.71 -7.72
N ARG A 30 14.44 3.66 -6.88
CA ARG A 30 13.31 4.63 -6.82
C ARG A 30 12.55 4.84 -8.15
N ASN A 31 12.87 4.05 -9.17
CA ASN A 31 12.21 4.05 -10.48
C ASN A 31 10.96 3.16 -10.49
N SER A 32 10.83 2.25 -9.52
CA SER A 32 9.67 1.40 -9.30
C SER A 32 9.22 1.46 -7.84
N TRP A 33 7.92 1.35 -7.65
CA TRP A 33 7.25 1.49 -6.37
C TRP A 33 6.24 0.37 -6.20
N LEU A 34 6.22 -0.25 -5.02
CA LEU A 34 5.12 -1.09 -4.57
C LEU A 34 4.12 -0.21 -3.83
N HIS A 35 2.90 -0.11 -4.36
CA HIS A 35 1.80 0.55 -3.67
C HIS A 35 0.95 -0.49 -2.93
N VAL A 36 0.88 -0.35 -1.61
CA VAL A 36 0.04 -1.18 -0.74
C VAL A 36 -1.21 -0.40 -0.40
N LEU A 37 -2.34 -0.78 -0.98
CA LEU A 37 -3.66 -0.25 -0.65
C LEU A 37 -4.30 -1.12 0.44
N LEU A 38 -4.66 -0.53 1.57
CA LEU A 38 -5.19 -1.23 2.73
C LEU A 38 -6.49 -0.56 3.21
N PRO A 39 -7.57 -1.31 3.46
CA PRO A 39 -8.75 -0.77 4.14
C PRO A 39 -8.43 -0.45 5.60
N THR A 40 -9.01 0.63 6.14
CA THR A 40 -8.89 0.96 7.57
C THR A 40 -9.79 0.09 8.44
N GLN A 41 -10.86 -0.46 7.87
CA GLN A 41 -11.78 -1.37 8.55
C GLN A 41 -11.33 -2.83 8.42
N LYS A 42 -11.42 -3.58 9.53
CA LYS A 42 -11.22 -5.03 9.54
C LYS A 42 -12.21 -5.71 8.58
N PHE A 43 -11.71 -6.62 7.74
CA PHE A 43 -12.47 -7.28 6.66
C PHE A 43 -13.02 -6.33 5.58
N GLY A 44 -12.53 -5.08 5.50
CA GLY A 44 -12.99 -4.08 4.53
C GLY A 44 -12.46 -4.26 3.11
N LEU A 45 -11.61 -5.27 2.84
CA LEU A 45 -10.94 -5.40 1.54
C LEU A 45 -11.94 -5.63 0.40
N ALA A 46 -12.95 -6.48 0.61
CA ALA A 46 -13.97 -6.75 -0.41
C ALA A 46 -14.82 -5.51 -0.74
N ALA A 47 -15.09 -4.65 0.25
CA ALA A 47 -15.79 -3.38 0.03
C ALA A 47 -14.90 -2.40 -0.74
N LEU A 48 -13.64 -2.25 -0.31
CA LEU A 48 -12.66 -1.39 -0.96
C LEU A 48 -12.42 -1.78 -2.43
N LEU A 49 -12.38 -3.09 -2.73
CA LEU A 49 -12.22 -3.58 -4.10
C LEU A 49 -13.42 -3.22 -5.00
N LYS A 50 -14.63 -3.10 -4.46
CA LYS A 50 -15.81 -2.65 -5.23
C LYS A 50 -15.75 -1.16 -5.56
N GLU A 51 -15.10 -0.38 -4.70
CA GLU A 51 -14.90 1.06 -4.87
C GLU A 51 -13.63 1.37 -5.69
N PHE A 52 -12.79 0.36 -5.95
CA PHE A 52 -11.52 0.53 -6.64
C PHE A 52 -11.73 0.91 -8.11
N ASN A 53 -11.35 2.14 -8.44
CA ASN A 53 -11.49 2.73 -9.76
C ASN A 53 -10.24 3.58 -10.12
N SER A 54 -10.25 4.16 -11.32
CA SER A 54 -9.14 4.99 -11.82
C SER A 54 -8.85 6.20 -10.94
N ASP A 55 -9.86 6.83 -10.36
CA ASP A 55 -9.70 8.02 -9.52
C ASP A 55 -9.04 7.67 -8.20
N LEU A 56 -9.45 6.55 -7.58
CA LEU A 56 -8.81 6.02 -6.39
C LEU A 56 -7.35 5.66 -6.66
N LEU A 57 -7.09 4.93 -7.74
CA LEU A 57 -5.73 4.57 -8.16
C LEU A 57 -4.86 5.81 -8.37
N LYS A 58 -5.42 6.85 -9.00
CA LYS A 58 -4.73 8.11 -9.23
C LYS A 58 -4.34 8.79 -7.92
N LYS A 59 -5.26 8.87 -6.95
CA LYS A 59 -4.98 9.40 -5.60
C LYS A 59 -3.85 8.61 -4.92
N CYS A 60 -3.90 7.29 -4.99
CA CYS A 60 -2.89 6.40 -4.42
C CYS A 60 -1.48 6.59 -5.01
N ILE A 61 -1.35 6.84 -6.31
CA ILE A 61 -0.05 6.87 -7.00
C ILE A 61 0.50 8.30 -7.13
N MET A 62 -0.38 9.29 -7.35
CA MET A 62 0.04 10.66 -7.65
C MET A 62 0.23 11.52 -6.41
N GLU A 63 -0.51 11.26 -5.33
CA GLU A 63 -0.34 12.02 -4.09
C GLU A 63 0.91 11.56 -3.35
N ARG A 64 1.89 12.45 -3.26
CA ARG A 64 3.17 12.20 -2.58
C ARG A 64 3.21 12.92 -1.25
N ASN A 65 2.32 12.51 -0.36
CA ASN A 65 2.31 12.97 1.01
C ASN A 65 3.38 12.19 1.78
N VAL A 66 4.45 12.87 2.19
CA VAL A 66 5.59 12.24 2.86
C VAL A 66 5.38 12.31 4.37
N LYS A 67 5.20 11.15 5.02
CA LYS A 67 4.89 11.04 6.45
C LYS A 67 5.85 10.09 7.16
N ARG A 68 6.17 10.37 8.43
CA ARG A 68 6.85 9.41 9.31
C ARG A 68 5.80 8.43 9.81
N ILE A 69 5.96 7.15 9.46
CA ILE A 69 5.02 6.10 9.80
C ILE A 69 5.77 4.83 10.17
N ARG A 70 5.20 4.07 11.09
CA ARG A 70 5.67 2.73 11.41
C ARG A 70 4.99 1.73 10.50
N ILE A 71 5.77 1.05 9.67
CA ILE A 71 5.28 0.01 8.75
C ILE A 71 5.56 -1.35 9.37
N THR A 72 4.59 -2.25 9.28
CA THR A 72 4.78 -3.66 9.61
C THR A 72 4.17 -4.46 8.47
N LEU A 73 5.03 -5.02 7.63
CA LEU A 73 4.61 -5.78 6.45
C LEU A 73 4.98 -7.25 6.64
N PRO A 74 4.04 -8.19 6.52
CA PRO A 74 4.36 -9.61 6.57
C PRO A 74 5.24 -9.98 5.37
N VAL A 75 6.19 -10.89 5.58
CA VAL A 75 6.87 -11.54 4.46
C VAL A 75 5.89 -12.53 3.83
N PHE A 76 5.59 -12.37 2.55
CA PHE A 76 4.65 -13.23 1.83
C PHE A 76 5.13 -13.55 0.41
N GLN A 77 4.58 -14.63 -0.14
CA GLN A 77 4.74 -15.05 -1.52
C GLN A 77 3.34 -15.30 -2.10
N ILE A 78 3.06 -14.74 -3.28
CA ILE A 78 1.80 -14.93 -4.00
C ILE A 78 2.12 -15.66 -5.29
N GLU A 79 1.52 -16.83 -5.49
CA GLU A 79 1.58 -17.59 -6.72
C GLU A 79 0.16 -17.75 -7.26
N ASN A 80 -0.04 -17.42 -8.54
CA ASN A 80 -1.31 -17.61 -9.21
C ASN A 80 -1.07 -18.29 -10.55
N LYS A 81 -1.91 -19.29 -10.87
CA LYS A 81 -1.98 -19.89 -12.19
C LYS A 81 -3.18 -19.28 -12.91
N VAL A 82 -2.92 -18.65 -14.05
CA VAL A 82 -3.97 -18.13 -14.94
C VAL A 82 -4.01 -19.07 -16.14
N ASP A 83 -5.10 -19.83 -16.27
CA ASP A 83 -5.36 -20.63 -17.46
C ASP A 83 -6.12 -19.73 -18.46
N PHE A 84 -5.52 -19.53 -19.64
CA PHE A 84 -6.09 -18.77 -20.76
C PHE A 84 -6.83 -19.68 -21.72
#